data_AF-W2SQV2-F1
#
_entry.id   AF-W2SQV2-F1
#
_cell.length_a   1.000
_cell.length_b   1.000
_cell.length_c   1.000
_cell.angle_alpha   90.00
_cell.angle_beta   90.00
_cell.angle_gamma   90.00
#
_symmetry.space_group_name_H-M   'P 1'
#
loop_
_entity.id
_entity.type
_entity.pdbx_description
1 polymer ?
#
loop_
_entity_poly.entity_id
_entity_poly.type
_entity_poly.pdbx_seq_one_letter_code
_entity_poly.pdbx_strand_id
1 'polypeptide(L)'
;VRLKRAPAVWGDSAPDYSLATLGSAPYRYLYTLLFVDDKITGFYEYDMVRVKANILKVVEEANTYFNQLRLGIVVVDVLQTMRSNLSLYGFQEYRRQRFCVDSPESQELI
;
A
#
# COMPACT_ATOMS: atom_id res chain seq x y z
N VAL A 1 12.33 28.48 1.60
CA VAL A 1 11.87 28.15 2.98
C VAL A 1 11.29 26.75 2.95
N ARG A 2 11.91 25.76 3.62
CA ARG A 2 11.39 24.38 3.72
C ARG A 2 10.29 24.39 4.80
N LEU A 3 9.02 24.41 4.38
CA LEU A 3 7.89 24.27 5.30
C LEU A 3 7.96 22.86 5.92
N LYS A 4 8.42 22.75 7.17
CA LYS A 4 8.25 21.54 7.99
C LYS A 4 6.74 21.37 8.19
N ARG A 5 6.12 20.47 7.43
CA ARG A 5 4.73 20.08 7.66
C ARG A 5 4.68 19.20 8.90
N ALA A 6 3.64 19.40 9.72
CA ALA A 6 3.39 18.56 10.87
C ALA A 6 3.22 17.09 10.42
N PRO A 7 3.69 16.10 11.20
CA PRO A 7 3.46 14.71 10.88
C PRO A 7 1.95 14.42 10.81
N ALA A 8 1.56 13.47 9.97
CA ALA A 8 0.20 12.94 10.01
C ALA A 8 -0.05 12.33 11.39
N VAL A 9 -1.12 12.76 12.06
CA VAL A 9 -1.57 12.23 13.35
C VAL A 9 -2.72 11.29 13.10
N TRP A 10 -2.68 10.08 13.67
CA TRP A 10 -3.77 9.13 13.49
C TRP A 10 -5.05 9.61 14.18
N GLY A 11 -6.15 9.66 13.43
CA GLY A 11 -7.47 10.08 13.93
C GLY A 11 -7.81 11.56 13.70
N ASP A 12 -6.83 12.38 13.30
CA ASP A 12 -7.10 13.74 12.85
C ASP A 12 -7.51 13.77 11.38
N SER A 13 -8.28 14.81 11.01
CA SER A 13 -8.61 15.08 9.61
C SER A 13 -7.37 15.16 8.75
N ALA A 14 -7.50 14.67 7.52
CA ALA A 14 -6.45 14.74 6.53
C ALA A 14 -5.82 16.13 6.42
N PRO A 15 -4.48 16.26 6.49
CA PRO A 15 -3.83 17.50 6.09
C PRO A 15 -4.18 17.82 4.64
N ASP A 16 -4.46 19.08 4.33
CA ASP A 16 -4.67 19.51 2.95
C ASP A 16 -3.35 19.49 2.17
N TYR A 17 -3.25 18.58 1.21
CA TYR A 17 -2.13 18.42 0.29
C TYR A 17 -2.39 19.09 -1.06
N SER A 18 -3.48 19.85 -1.24
CA SER A 18 -3.76 20.60 -2.48
C SER A 18 -2.61 21.55 -2.88
N LEU A 19 -1.89 22.08 -1.90
CA LEU A 19 -0.73 22.95 -2.08
C LEU A 19 0.57 22.19 -2.37
N ALA A 20 0.58 20.86 -2.36
CA ALA A 20 1.72 20.06 -2.81
C ALA A 20 1.80 20.14 -4.33
N THR A 21 2.60 21.07 -4.84
CA THR A 21 2.82 21.24 -6.28
C THR A 21 3.71 20.12 -6.81
N LEU A 22 3.11 19.00 -7.23
CA LEU A 22 3.78 17.98 -8.06
C LEU A 22 3.93 18.47 -9.53
N GLY A 23 4.36 19.71 -9.75
CA GLY A 23 4.64 20.28 -11.08
C GLY A 23 3.65 19.87 -12.19
N SER A 24 4.19 19.50 -13.36
CA SER A 24 3.45 18.93 -14.50
C SER A 24 3.37 17.40 -14.47
N ALA A 25 3.68 16.75 -13.35
CA ALA A 25 3.73 15.30 -13.30
C ALA A 25 2.35 14.70 -13.62
N PRO A 26 2.28 13.69 -14.51
CA PRO A 26 1.03 13.02 -14.83
C PRO A 26 0.52 12.25 -13.61
N TYR A 27 -0.78 12.02 -13.57
CA TYR A 27 -1.39 11.15 -12.57
C TYR A 27 -0.86 9.72 -12.74
N ARG A 28 -0.46 9.05 -11.64
CA ARG A 28 0.11 7.70 -11.68
C ARG A 28 -0.70 6.73 -10.82
N TYR A 29 -0.86 5.52 -11.33
CA TYR A 29 -1.52 4.43 -10.60
C TYR A 29 -0.49 3.47 -9.99
N LEU A 30 -0.69 3.12 -8.73
CA LEU A 30 0.05 2.10 -7.99
C LEU A 30 -0.78 0.83 -7.93
N TYR A 31 -0.58 -0.05 -8.92
CA TYR A 31 -1.17 -1.38 -8.92
C TYR A 31 -0.53 -2.21 -7.81
N THR A 32 -1.32 -2.56 -6.81
CA THR A 32 -0.83 -3.07 -5.53
C THR A 32 -1.47 -4.41 -5.19
N LEU A 33 -0.65 -5.39 -4.84
CA LEU A 33 -1.06 -6.65 -4.26
C LEU A 33 -0.86 -6.57 -2.73
N LEU A 34 -1.95 -6.67 -1.98
CA LEU A 34 -1.90 -6.55 -0.53
C LEU A 34 -1.81 -7.93 0.13
N PHE A 35 -1.05 -8.02 1.22
CA PHE A 35 -0.89 -9.24 2.00
C PHE A 35 -1.36 -9.01 3.43
N VAL A 36 -2.16 -9.93 3.94
CA VAL A 36 -2.65 -9.94 5.33
C VAL A 36 -2.03 -11.09 6.10
N ASP A 37 -1.75 -10.88 7.38
CA ASP A 37 -1.24 -11.92 8.28
C ASP A 37 -2.37 -12.78 8.85
N ASP A 38 -2.01 -13.87 9.54
CA ASP A 38 -3.02 -14.77 10.10
C ASP A 38 -3.86 -14.09 11.18
N LYS A 39 -3.29 -13.11 11.91
CA LYS A 39 -3.95 -12.45 13.03
C LYS A 39 -5.10 -11.58 12.54
N ILE A 40 -4.87 -10.82 11.47
CA ILE A 40 -5.90 -10.03 10.80
C ILE A 40 -6.98 -10.96 10.29
N THR A 41 -6.64 -12.05 9.60
CA THR A 41 -7.66 -12.97 9.12
C THR A 41 -8.43 -13.66 10.24
N GLY A 42 -7.76 -14.03 11.34
CA GLY A 42 -8.37 -14.65 12.50
C GLY A 42 -9.33 -13.73 13.23
N PHE A 43 -9.04 -12.42 13.29
CA PHE A 43 -9.98 -11.41 13.81
C PHE A 43 -11.30 -11.39 13.02
N TYR A 44 -11.24 -11.64 11.71
CA TYR A 44 -12.41 -11.73 10.84
C TYR A 44 -12.90 -13.19 10.66
N GLU A 45 -12.57 -14.10 11.57
CA GLU A 45 -12.98 -15.52 11.52
C GLU A 45 -12.59 -16.22 10.21
N TYR A 46 -11.47 -15.80 9.62
CA TYR A 46 -10.96 -16.26 8.32
C TYR A 46 -11.90 -15.99 7.13
N ASP A 47 -12.91 -15.12 7.29
CA ASP A 47 -13.77 -14.66 6.19
C ASP A 47 -13.02 -13.64 5.32
N MET A 48 -12.41 -14.13 4.25
CA MET A 48 -11.66 -13.30 3.31
C MET A 48 -12.53 -12.30 2.54
N VAL A 49 -13.85 -12.49 2.45
CA VAL A 49 -14.76 -11.50 1.85
C VAL A 49 -14.86 -10.29 2.78
N ARG A 50 -15.03 -10.53 4.09
CA ARG A 50 -15.05 -9.45 5.10
C ARG A 50 -13.68 -8.77 5.23
N VAL A 51 -12.59 -9.52 5.18
CA VAL A 51 -11.22 -8.96 5.19
C VAL A 51 -11.02 -8.02 3.99
N LYS A 52 -11.30 -8.49 2.77
CA LYS A 52 -11.18 -7.68 1.54
C LYS A 52 -12.03 -6.43 1.62
N ALA A 53 -13.31 -6.55 2.00
CA ALA A 53 -14.21 -5.40 2.09
C ALA A 53 -13.71 -4.34 3.08
N ASN A 54 -13.18 -4.73 4.24
CA ASN A 54 -12.67 -3.76 5.21
C ASN A 54 -11.33 -3.15 4.80
N ILE A 55 -10.43 -3.92 4.17
CA ILE A 55 -9.18 -3.38 3.65
C ILE A 55 -9.41 -2.38 2.52
N LEU A 56 -10.37 -2.67 1.63
CA LEU A 56 -10.71 -1.75 0.55
C LEU A 56 -11.23 -0.40 1.08
N LYS A 57 -11.94 -0.36 2.21
CA LYS A 57 -12.34 0.90 2.87
C LYS A 57 -11.12 1.70 3.34
N VAL A 58 -10.10 1.04 3.89
CA VAL A 58 -8.84 1.71 4.30
C VAL A 58 -8.11 2.28 3.07
N VAL A 59 -8.11 1.55 1.96
CA VAL A 59 -7.50 2.01 0.71
C VAL A 59 -8.29 3.16 0.09
N GLU A 60 -9.62 3.11 0.14
CA GLU A 60 -10.48 4.21 -0.31
C GLU A 60 -10.17 5.49 0.46
N GLU A 61 -10.10 5.39 1.79
CA GLU A 61 -9.70 6.51 2.65
C GLU A 61 -8.30 7.00 2.27
N ALA A 62 -7.31 6.11 2.13
CA ALA A 62 -5.96 6.46 1.71
C ALA A 62 -5.91 7.15 0.33
N ASN A 63 -6.74 6.72 -0.63
CA ASN A 63 -6.82 7.32 -1.95
C ASN A 63 -7.31 8.76 -1.94
N THR A 64 -8.13 9.17 -0.96
CA THR A 64 -8.50 10.59 -0.74
C THR A 64 -7.25 11.47 -0.54
N TYR A 65 -6.20 10.93 0.08
CA TYR A 65 -4.92 11.62 0.27
C TYR A 65 -4.03 11.52 -0.97
N PHE A 66 -3.88 10.30 -1.51
CA PHE A 66 -3.00 10.08 -2.68
C PHE A 66 -3.48 10.85 -3.92
N ASN A 67 -4.79 11.03 -4.09
CA ASN A 67 -5.37 11.79 -5.19
C ASN A 67 -4.87 13.24 -5.22
N GLN A 68 -4.70 13.86 -4.05
CA GLN A 68 -4.14 15.21 -3.93
C GLN A 68 -2.67 15.28 -4.39
N LEU A 69 -1.97 14.14 -4.30
CA LEU A 69 -0.61 13.95 -4.78
C LEU A 69 -0.54 13.43 -6.24
N ARG A 70 -1.67 13.40 -6.96
CA ARG A 70 -1.77 12.81 -8.30
C ARG A 70 -1.34 11.33 -8.35
N LEU A 71 -1.65 10.59 -7.29
CA LEU A 71 -1.41 9.16 -7.15
C LEU A 71 -2.72 8.44 -6.85
N GLY A 72 -2.88 7.22 -7.37
CA GLY A 72 -4.02 6.36 -7.07
C GLY A 72 -3.59 4.94 -6.81
N ILE A 73 -3.95 4.38 -5.66
CA ILE A 73 -3.75 2.96 -5.36
C ILE A 73 -4.86 2.17 -6.03
N VAL A 74 -4.48 1.17 -6.84
CA VAL A 74 -5.38 0.19 -7.43
C VAL A 74 -5.04 -1.15 -6.83
N VAL A 75 -5.91 -1.68 -5.97
CA VAL A 75 -5.71 -3.00 -5.36
C VAL A 75 -6.08 -4.07 -6.39
N VAL A 76 -5.09 -4.87 -6.76
CA VAL A 76 -5.28 -5.99 -7.69
C VAL A 76 -5.88 -7.19 -6.97
N ASP A 77 -5.37 -7.50 -5.77
CA ASP A 77 -5.97 -8.49 -4.87
C ASP A 77 -5.47 -8.29 -3.43
N VAL A 78 -6.13 -8.97 -2.49
CA VAL A 78 -5.69 -9.12 -1.10
C VAL A 78 -5.52 -10.60 -0.80
N LEU A 79 -4.29 -10.99 -0.46
CA LEU A 79 -3.91 -12.38 -0.21
C LEU A 79 -3.59 -12.61 1.27
N GLN A 80 -4.01 -13.74 1.80
CA GLN A 80 -3.60 -14.18 3.13
C GLN A 80 -2.21 -14.82 3.10
N THR A 81 -1.41 -14.50 4.11
CA THR A 81 -0.18 -15.22 4.43
C THR A 81 -0.40 -16.11 5.65
N MET A 82 0.19 -17.31 5.64
CA MET A 82 0.14 -18.25 6.78
C MET A 82 1.13 -17.87 7.89
N ARG A 83 1.44 -16.58 8.05
CA ARG A 83 2.38 -16.07 9.05
C ARG A 83 1.63 -15.19 10.02
N SER A 84 1.84 -15.41 11.30
CA SER A 84 1.16 -14.68 12.39
C SER A 84 1.75 -13.29 12.66
N ASN A 85 2.93 -12.97 12.12
CA ASN A 85 3.59 -11.67 12.25
C ASN A 85 4.45 -11.42 11.01
N LEU A 86 3.94 -10.61 10.08
CA LEU A 86 4.67 -10.25 8.87
C LEU A 86 5.43 -8.94 9.11
N SER A 87 6.63 -9.02 9.70
CA SER A 87 7.51 -7.86 9.80
C SER A 87 7.95 -7.39 8.42
N LEU A 88 8.35 -6.12 8.27
CA LEU A 88 8.80 -5.56 6.99
C LEU A 88 9.90 -6.43 6.34
N TYR A 89 10.91 -6.82 7.12
CA TYR A 89 11.99 -7.68 6.65
C TYR A 89 11.49 -9.09 6.30
N GLY A 90 10.65 -9.67 7.15
CA GLY A 90 10.06 -10.98 6.88
C GLY A 90 9.19 -11.01 5.62
N PHE A 91 8.52 -9.90 5.31
CA PHE A 91 7.76 -9.73 4.08
C PHE A 91 8.64 -9.55 2.86
N GLN A 92 9.70 -8.75 2.94
CA GLN A 92 10.65 -8.55 1.84
C GLN A 92 11.27 -9.88 1.38
N GLU A 93 11.67 -10.71 2.34
CA GLU A 93 12.19 -12.06 2.10
C GLU A 93 11.13 -12.96 1.46
N TYR A 94 9.91 -12.98 2.00
CA TYR A 94 8.78 -13.73 1.42
C TYR A 94 8.49 -13.30 -0.02
N ARG A 95 8.47 -11.99 -0.29
CA ARG A 95 8.25 -11.45 -1.63
C ARG A 95 9.35 -11.88 -2.59
N ARG A 96 10.62 -11.80 -2.16
CA ARG A 96 11.76 -12.21 -2.99
C ARG A 96 11.67 -13.68 -3.36
N GLN A 97 11.37 -14.55 -2.39
CA GLN A 97 11.28 -16.00 -2.64
C GLN A 97 10.14 -16.41 -3.57
N ARG A 98 9.04 -15.65 -3.59
CA ARG A 98 7.79 -16.07 -4.27
C ARG A 98 7.48 -15.31 -5.56
N PHE A 99 8.02 -14.11 -5.72
CA PHE A 99 7.73 -13.24 -6.87
C PHE A 99 8.99 -12.68 -7.56
N CYS A 100 10.20 -12.93 -7.04
CA CYS A 100 11.41 -12.58 -7.78
C CYS A 100 11.68 -13.64 -8.84
N VAL A 101 11.43 -13.28 -10.09
CA VAL A 101 12.03 -13.93 -11.25
C VAL A 101 13.43 -13.35 -11.35
N ASP A 102 14.46 -14.11 -10.99
CA ASP A 102 15.82 -13.84 -11.47
C ASP A 102 15.84 -14.09 -12.98
N SER A 103 15.38 -13.10 -13.76
CA SER A 103 15.66 -13.02 -15.19
C SER A 103 16.91 -12.16 -15.36
N PRO A 104 18.03 -12.72 -15.82
CA PRO A 104 19.28 -11.98 -16.04
C PRO A 104 19.15 -10.88 -17.12
N GLU A 105 18.05 -10.82 -17.88
CA GLU A 105 17.85 -9.81 -18.93
C GLU A 105 17.41 -8.43 -18.39
N SER A 106 17.03 -8.33 -17.12
CA SER A 106 16.52 -7.05 -16.56
C SER A 106 17.62 -6.08 -16.07
N GLN A 107 18.90 -6.45 -16.20
CA GLN A 107 20.03 -5.64 -15.72
C GLN A 107 20.74 -4.80 -16.81
N GLU A 108 20.40 -4.97 -18.10
CA GLU A 108 21.08 -4.24 -19.19
C GLU A 108 20.42 -2.91 -19.62
N LEU A 109 19.40 -2.42 -18.90
CA LEU A 109 18.73 -1.16 -19.25
C LEU A 109 18.55 -0.24 -18.03
N ILE A 110 19.66 0.12 -17.38
CA ILE A 110 19.82 1.39 -16.65
C ILE A 110 21.21 1.95 -16.93
#